data_AF-A0A2E3X5N4-F1
#
_entry.id   AF-A0A2E3X5N4-F1
#
_cell.length_a   1.000
_cell.length_b   1.000
_cell.length_c   1.000
_cell.angle_alpha   90.00
_cell.angle_beta   90.00
_cell.angle_gamma   90.00
#
_symmetry.space_group_name_H-M   'P 1'
#
loop_
_entity.id
_entity.type
_entity.pdbx_description
1 polymer ?
#
loop_
_entity_poly.entity_id
_entity_poly.type
_entity_poly.pdbx_seq_one_letter_code
_entity_poly.pdbx_strand_id
1 'polypeptide(L)' 'MNNKPECFLTLFLASLTVVAFVGCGGPKWPPTYKSSGIVTLDGTPVERATISFYPLDGQKPANATTDA' A
#
# COMPACT_ATOMS: atom_id res chain seq x y z
N MET A 1 -8.55 -31.35 -39.62
CA MET A 1 -8.10 -30.12 -38.93
C MET A 1 -7.13 -30.54 -37.84
N ASN A 2 -5.83 -30.36 -38.09
CA ASN A 2 -4.76 -30.85 -37.21
C ASN A 2 -4.51 -29.82 -36.10
N ASN A 3 -5.08 -30.02 -34.90
CA ASN A 3 -4.74 -29.22 -33.73
C ASN A 3 -3.48 -29.79 -33.09
N LYS A 4 -2.34 -29.26 -33.52
CA LYS A 4 -1.01 -29.60 -33.01
C LYS A 4 -0.88 -29.01 -31.58
N PRO A 5 -0.68 -29.83 -30.52
CA PRO A 5 -0.75 -29.37 -29.11
C PRO A 5 0.35 -28.34 -28.76
N GLU A 6 1.41 -28.29 -29.55
CA GLU A 6 2.50 -27.30 -29.46
C GLU A 6 2.00 -25.85 -29.58
N CYS A 7 0.96 -25.58 -30.38
CA CYS A 7 0.38 -24.23 -30.49
C CYS A 7 -0.33 -23.81 -29.19
N PHE A 8 -1.00 -24.75 -28.53
CA PHE A 8 -1.77 -24.47 -27.31
C PHE A 8 -0.84 -24.23 -26.11
N LEU A 9 0.22 -25.03 -25.99
CA LEU A 9 1.25 -24.86 -24.95
C LEU A 9 1.97 -23.51 -25.08
N THR A 10 2.30 -23.10 -26.31
CA THR A 10 3.01 -21.84 -26.58
C THR A 10 2.15 -20.62 -26.25
N LEU A 11 0.86 -20.67 -26.55
CA LEU A 11 -0.11 -19.62 -26.18
C LEU A 11 -0.26 -19.48 -24.67
N PHE A 12 -0.32 -20.60 -23.95
CA PHE A 12 -0.46 -20.59 -22.49
C PHE A 12 0.76 -19.96 -21.81
N LEU A 13 1.97 -20.36 -22.24
CA LEU A 13 3.23 -19.84 -21.72
C LEU A 13 3.40 -18.34 -22.04
N ALA A 14 3.03 -17.92 -23.25
CA ALA A 14 3.04 -16.51 -23.64
C ALA A 14 2.09 -15.67 -22.76
N SER A 15 0.87 -16.17 -22.48
CA SER A 15 -0.09 -15.47 -21.63
C SER A 15 0.40 -15.30 -20.18
N LEU A 16 1.05 -16.33 -19.64
CA LEU A 16 1.58 -16.31 -18.27
C LEU A 16 2.70 -15.28 -18.12
N THR A 17 3.53 -15.15 -19.17
CA THR A 17 4.62 -14.19 -19.20
C THR A 17 4.08 -12.76 -19.19
N VAL A 18 3.03 -12.46 -19.96
CA VAL A 18 2.40 -11.14 -19.96
C VAL A 18 1.86 -10.79 -18.57
N VAL A 19 1.10 -11.70 -17.93
CA VAL A 19 0.54 -11.48 -16.58
C VAL A 19 1.63 -11.21 -15.53
N ALA A 20 2.81 -11.83 -15.66
CA ALA A 20 3.94 -11.59 -14.76
C ALA A 20 4.52 -10.17 -14.88
N PHE A 21 4.48 -9.56 -16.07
CA PHE A 21 5.00 -8.20 -16.31
C PHE A 21 3.96 -7.09 -16.10
N VAL A 22 2.65 -7.38 -16.18
CA VAL A 22 1.60 -6.41 -15.83
C VAL A 22 1.26 -6.41 -14.33
N GLY A 23 2.15 -6.97 -13.50
CA GLY A 23 2.03 -6.97 -12.05
C GLY A 23 1.61 -5.59 -11.52
N CYS A 24 0.59 -5.60 -10.65
CA CYS A 24 -0.11 -4.43 -10.13
C CYS A 24 0.88 -3.38 -9.60
N GLY A 25 1.04 -2.29 -10.35
CA GLY A 25 1.70 -1.09 -9.88
C GLY A 25 0.88 -0.52 -8.73
N GLY A 26 1.29 -0.80 -7.50
CA GLY A 26 0.66 -0.26 -6.30
C GLY A 26 0.65 1.28 -6.33
N PRO A 27 -0.23 1.93 -5.55
CA PRO A 27 -0.32 3.38 -5.53
C PRO A 27 1.07 4.00 -5.32
N LYS A 28 1.45 4.95 -6.17
CA LYS A 28 2.65 5.76 -5.94
C LYS A 28 2.34 6.69 -4.77
N TRP A 29 2.60 6.21 -3.56
CA TRP A 29 2.36 6.96 -2.33
C TRP A 29 3.24 8.22 -2.30
N PRO A 30 2.76 9.32 -1.71
CA PRO A 30 3.61 10.47 -1.42
C PRO A 30 4.76 10.07 -0.49
N PRO A 31 5.86 10.83 -0.49
CA PRO A 31 6.95 10.61 0.47
C PRO A 31 6.39 10.74 1.90
N THR A 32 6.64 9.71 2.72
CA THR A 32 6.28 9.70 4.13
C THR A 32 7.51 9.94 5.00
N TYR A 33 7.35 10.69 6.08
CA TYR A 33 8.41 10.94 7.06
C TYR A 33 8.04 10.29 8.39
N LYS A 34 9.05 9.79 9.11
CA LYS A 34 8.85 9.23 10.45
C LYS A 34 8.62 10.39 11.44
N SER A 35 7.51 10.33 12.16
CA SER A 35 7.14 11.26 13.23
C SER A 35 7.05 10.51 14.56
N SER A 36 7.45 11.15 15.67
CA SER A 36 7.34 10.57 17.03
C SER A 36 7.16 11.69 18.06
N GLY A 37 6.47 11.38 19.16
CA GLY A 37 6.21 12.30 20.26
C GLY A 37 5.32 11.67 21.33
N ILE A 38 5.09 12.40 22.44
CA ILE A 38 4.22 11.98 23.54
C ILE A 38 2.98 12.88 23.56
N VAL A 39 1.80 12.26 23.67
CA VAL A 39 0.53 12.97 23.86
C VAL A 39 0.18 12.92 25.34
N THR A 40 -0.04 14.09 25.94
CA THR A 40 -0.39 14.20 27.35
C THR A 40 -1.75 14.90 27.55
N LEU A 41 -2.43 14.53 28.63
CA LEU A 41 -3.57 15.24 29.19
C LEU A 41 -3.20 15.62 30.63
N ASP A 42 -3.22 16.92 30.93
CA ASP A 42 -2.82 17.47 32.23
C ASP A 42 -1.45 16.98 32.72
N GLY A 43 -0.51 16.81 31.79
CA GLY A 43 0.86 16.33 32.08
C GLY A 43 1.00 14.80 32.15
N THR A 44 -0.08 14.04 32.04
CA THR A 44 -0.05 12.57 32.07
C THR A 44 -0.13 12.00 30.65
N PRO A 45 0.75 11.06 30.24
CA PRO A 45 0.65 10.38 28.95
C PRO A 45 -0.71 9.68 28.75
N VAL A 46 -1.25 9.75 27.54
CA VAL A 46 -2.55 9.18 27.20
C VAL A 46 -2.37 7.95 26.32
N GLU A 47 -2.80 6.78 26.81
CA GLU A 47 -2.83 5.55 26.03
C GLU A 47 -4.01 5.56 25.04
N ARG A 48 -3.83 4.96 23.87
CA ARG A 48 -4.89 4.75 22.87
C ARG A 48 -5.57 6.01 22.33
N ALA A 49 -4.93 7.17 22.41
CA ALA A 49 -5.39 8.38 21.74
C ALA A 49 -5.23 8.24 20.22
N THR A 50 -6.21 8.73 19.45
CA THR A 50 -6.13 8.75 17.98
C THR A 50 -5.52 10.07 17.52
N ILE A 51 -4.53 9.97 16.64
CA ILE A 51 -3.85 11.11 16.01
C ILE A 51 -4.08 11.01 14.49
N SER A 52 -4.50 12.11 13.88
CA SER A 52 -4.70 12.20 12.42
C SER A 52 -3.99 13.43 11.86
N PHE A 53 -3.05 13.21 10.94
CA PHE A 53 -2.43 14.28 10.16
C PHE A 53 -3.20 14.48 8.86
N TYR A 54 -3.89 15.63 8.75
CA TYR A 54 -4.64 16.00 7.55
C TYR A 54 -3.75 16.80 6.60
N PRO A 55 -3.48 16.28 5.39
CA PRO A 55 -2.71 17.00 4.39
C PRO A 55 -3.54 18.14 3.78
N LEU A 56 -2.88 19.25 3.44
CA LEU A 56 -3.53 20.43 2.87
C LEU A 56 -3.89 20.26 1.38
N ASP A 57 -3.27 19.31 0.69
CA ASP A 57 -3.34 19.07 -0.75
C ASP A 57 -4.29 17.92 -1.13
N GLY A 58 -5.22 17.55 -0.24
CA GLY A 58 -6.29 16.59 -0.53
C GLY A 58 -5.85 15.12 -0.54
N GLN A 59 -4.63 14.83 -0.09
CA GLN A 59 -4.13 13.47 0.06
C GLN A 59 -4.82 12.72 1.22
N LYS A 60 -4.56 11.41 1.34
CA LYS A 60 -5.10 10.61 2.44
C LYS A 60 -4.43 10.99 3.78
N PRO A 61 -5.17 11.08 4.88
CA PRO A 61 -4.59 11.36 6.18
C PRO A 61 -3.71 10.21 6.67
N ALA A 62 -2.65 10.55 7.41
CA ALA A 62 -1.87 9.58 8.17
C ALA A 62 -2.43 9.47 9.58
N ASN A 63 -2.67 8.24 10.06
CA ASN A 63 -3.28 7.98 11.35
C ASN A 63 -2.35 7.18 12.25
N ALA A 64 -2.41 7.45 13.55
CA ALA A 64 -1.68 6.71 14.57
C ALA A 64 -2.53 6.58 15.84
N THR A 65 -2.19 5.58 16.64
CA THR A 65 -2.74 5.37 17.97
C THR A 65 -1.58 5.41 18.96
N THR A 66 -1.70 6.20 20.02
CA THR A 66 -0.65 6.28 21.05
C THR A 66 -0.54 4.98 21.83
N ASP A 67 0.67 4.73 22.32
CA ASP A 67 1.10 3.51 22.99
C ASP A 67 1.49 3.72 24.46
N ALA A 68 1.31 4.95 24.97
CA ALA A 68 1.75 5.47 26.28
C ALA A 68 2.11 4.41 27.33
#